data_AF-A0A7J0G5Q9-F1
#
_entry.id   AF-A0A7J0G5Q9-F1
#
_cell.length_a   1.000
_cell.length_b   1.000
_cell.length_c   1.000
_cell.angle_alpha   90.00
_cell.angle_beta   90.00
_cell.angle_gamma   90.00
#
_symmetry.space_group_name_H-M   'P 1'
#
loop_
_entity.id
_entity.type
_entity.pdbx_description
1 polymer ?
#
loop_
_entity_poly.entity_id
_entity_poly.type
_entity_poly.pdbx_seq_one_letter_code
_entity_poly.pdbx_strand_id
1 'polypeptide(L)'
;MSQNGKKDQEYEMEGVPKLASAAEYLFKMGVEGKRFRPTVLLLLATALNVRIPGPASDGVIDSLPMELRKRQQRIAEITEMIHVASLLHDDVLDDADTRRGIGSLNFVMGNKIAVLAGDFLLSRACGALASLKNTEVVSLLATAVEHLVTGETMQMTTASEQRCSMEYYMQKTYYKTASLISNSCKAVAVLSGQTTEVSMLAYEYGKNLGLAYQLIDDVLDFTGTSTSLGKGSLSDIRHGIITAPLLYAMEEFPQLHAVCDRGLKNSADVDLALGYLGKSRGIQRSRELAAKHANLASAAIDSLPENDDEDVQRSRRALIIWYGAWMKKSNEPKELLKATIITMLENVSTMAMLIDHSFFDAYAGESRDGSLAAKFSTGDIVSMNAVVPINEGI
;
A
#
# COMPACT_ATOMS: atom_id res chain seq x y z
N MET A 1 28.55 14.13 46.42
CA MET A 1 27.27 13.49 46.78
C MET A 1 26.18 14.34 46.15
N SER A 2 25.87 14.11 44.87
CA SER A 2 24.70 13.35 44.39
C SER A 2 23.39 13.92 44.91
N GLN A 3 22.61 14.54 44.01
CA GLN A 3 21.30 14.03 43.65
C GLN A 3 20.93 14.45 42.23
N ASN A 4 20.95 13.47 41.35
CA ASN A 4 20.34 13.45 40.02
C ASN A 4 18.81 13.46 40.16
N GLY A 5 18.13 14.37 39.46
CA GLY A 5 16.69 14.33 39.22
C GLY A 5 16.44 14.36 37.71
N LYS A 6 16.02 13.20 37.18
CA LYS A 6 15.70 12.88 35.80
C LYS A 6 15.02 14.03 35.02
N LYS A 7 15.67 14.51 33.97
CA LYS A 7 14.97 15.03 32.79
C LYS A 7 15.00 13.92 31.75
N ASP A 8 13.83 13.39 31.43
CA ASP A 8 13.64 12.47 30.34
C ASP A 8 14.12 13.15 29.05
N GLN A 9 15.04 12.49 28.35
CA GLN A 9 15.55 12.94 27.05
C GLN A 9 14.48 12.68 26.00
N GLU A 10 13.63 13.68 25.80
CA GLU A 10 12.87 13.84 24.57
C GLU A 10 13.90 14.11 23.45
N TYR A 11 14.13 13.12 22.58
CA TYR A 11 15.00 13.26 21.42
C TYR A 11 14.30 14.16 20.38
N GLU A 12 14.43 15.48 20.55
CA GLU A 12 13.97 16.47 19.60
C GLU A 12 14.73 16.33 18.27
N MET A 13 13.98 16.16 17.20
CA MET A 13 14.42 16.01 15.80
C MET A 13 14.91 17.31 15.15
N GLU A 14 15.28 18.32 15.94
CA GLU A 14 16.02 19.48 15.41
C GLU A 14 17.43 19.10 14.89
N GLY A 15 17.88 17.85 15.09
CA GLY A 15 19.28 17.46 14.89
C GLY A 15 19.78 17.27 13.45
N VAL A 16 18.95 16.89 12.45
CA VAL A 16 19.47 16.58 11.08
C VAL A 16 18.47 16.95 9.96
N PRO A 17 18.42 18.22 9.50
CA PRO A 17 17.46 18.69 8.49
C PRO A 17 17.44 17.90 7.16
N LYS A 18 18.60 17.37 6.74
CA LYS A 18 18.70 16.56 5.51
C LYS A 18 17.95 15.23 5.60
N LEU A 19 17.90 14.61 6.79
CA LEU A 19 17.22 13.33 6.98
C LEU A 19 15.70 13.53 7.03
N ALA A 20 15.22 14.58 7.67
CA ALA A 20 13.79 14.93 7.70
C ALA A 20 13.24 15.18 6.29
N SER A 21 13.91 16.03 5.51
CA SER A 21 13.51 16.31 4.12
C SER A 21 13.49 15.05 3.23
N ALA A 22 14.45 14.15 3.44
CA ALA A 22 14.53 12.87 2.73
C ALA A 22 13.41 11.90 3.14
N ALA A 23 13.10 11.79 4.43
CA ALA A 23 12.04 10.93 4.95
C ALA A 23 10.65 11.41 4.53
N GLU A 24 10.43 12.73 4.43
CA GLU A 24 9.18 13.34 3.97
C GLU A 24 9.00 13.33 2.45
N TYR A 25 10.07 13.03 1.70
CA TYR A 25 10.12 13.23 0.25
C TYR A 25 8.94 12.60 -0.50
N LEU A 26 8.58 11.37 -0.16
CA LEU A 26 7.48 10.62 -0.77
C LEU A 26 6.13 10.78 -0.05
N PHE A 27 6.06 11.62 0.98
CA PHE A 27 4.81 11.95 1.70
C PHE A 27 4.22 13.31 1.32
N LYS A 28 4.97 14.15 0.60
CA LYS A 28 4.52 15.47 0.13
C LYS A 28 3.32 15.35 -0.80
N MET A 29 2.42 16.33 -0.71
CA MET A 29 1.24 16.45 -1.56
C MET A 29 1.59 16.41 -3.05
N GLY A 30 0.89 15.58 -3.81
CA GLY A 30 1.15 15.28 -5.22
C GLY A 30 2.12 14.11 -5.45
N VAL A 31 2.75 13.58 -4.40
CA VAL A 31 3.78 12.52 -4.47
C VAL A 31 3.39 11.30 -3.62
N GLU A 32 2.35 11.40 -2.79
CA GLU A 32 1.98 10.41 -1.77
C GLU A 32 1.40 9.09 -2.31
N GLY A 33 1.26 8.97 -3.63
CA GLY A 33 0.80 7.76 -4.29
C GLY A 33 -0.69 7.47 -4.05
N LYS A 34 -1.11 6.24 -4.31
CA LYS A 34 -2.54 5.86 -4.33
C LYS A 34 -3.17 5.72 -2.93
N ARG A 35 -2.38 5.80 -1.84
CA ARG A 35 -2.79 5.56 -0.44
C ARG A 35 -3.64 4.30 -0.22
N PHE A 36 -3.45 3.30 -1.06
CA PHE A 36 -4.27 2.09 -1.12
C PHE A 36 -4.29 1.32 0.21
N ARG A 37 -3.11 1.09 0.81
CA ARG A 37 -2.97 0.30 2.04
C ARG A 37 -3.68 0.98 3.23
N PRO A 38 -3.45 2.28 3.52
CA PRO A 38 -4.23 2.98 4.53
C PRO A 38 -5.74 2.92 4.32
N THR A 39 -6.23 3.14 3.10
CA THR A 39 -7.67 3.08 2.81
C THR A 39 -8.26 1.71 3.14
N VAL A 40 -7.61 0.63 2.72
CA VAL A 40 -8.05 -0.73 3.02
C VAL A 40 -8.12 -0.98 4.53
N LEU A 41 -7.08 -0.57 5.27
CA LEU A 41 -7.02 -0.81 6.71
C LEU A 41 -8.07 -0.01 7.48
N LEU A 42 -8.36 1.23 7.07
CA LEU A 42 -9.38 2.06 7.70
C LEU A 42 -10.81 1.59 7.40
N LEU A 43 -11.06 1.10 6.18
CA LEU A 43 -12.32 0.46 5.82
C LEU A 43 -12.49 -0.85 6.59
N LEU A 44 -11.45 -1.67 6.68
CA LEU A 44 -11.48 -2.92 7.44
C LEU A 44 -11.71 -2.68 8.93
N ALA A 45 -11.07 -1.66 9.50
CA ALA A 45 -11.29 -1.25 10.89
C ALA A 45 -12.78 -0.96 11.17
N THR A 46 -13.46 -0.28 10.24
CA THR A 46 -14.91 -0.04 10.33
C THR A 46 -15.70 -1.34 10.08
N ALA A 47 -15.32 -2.17 9.11
CA ALA A 47 -16.00 -3.43 8.79
C ALA A 47 -15.95 -4.49 9.91
N LEU A 48 -14.96 -4.36 10.81
CA LEU A 48 -14.76 -5.20 11.98
C LEU A 48 -15.35 -4.61 13.26
N ASN A 49 -15.99 -3.44 13.20
CA ASN A 49 -16.50 -2.79 14.39
C ASN A 49 -17.69 -3.60 14.94
N VAL A 50 -17.49 -4.22 16.11
CA VAL A 50 -18.56 -4.92 16.84
C VAL A 50 -18.85 -4.05 18.06
N ARG A 51 -20.08 -3.52 18.16
CA ARG A 51 -20.53 -2.94 19.42
C ARG A 51 -20.55 -4.07 20.45
N ILE A 52 -19.60 -4.09 21.38
CA ILE A 52 -19.67 -4.97 22.54
C ILE A 52 -20.86 -4.47 23.37
N PRO A 53 -21.92 -5.26 23.60
CA PRO A 53 -22.99 -4.87 24.50
C PRO A 53 -22.45 -4.89 25.93
N GLY A 54 -21.89 -3.76 26.38
CA GLY A 54 -21.56 -3.52 27.77
C GLY A 54 -22.77 -2.91 28.48
N PRO A 55 -22.99 -3.19 29.78
CA PRO A 55 -24.03 -2.52 30.54
C PRO A 55 -23.79 -1.01 30.49
N ALA A 56 -24.84 -0.25 30.19
CA ALA A 56 -24.80 1.20 30.19
C ALA A 56 -24.40 1.69 31.59
N SER A 57 -23.12 1.94 31.80
CA SER A 57 -22.62 2.66 32.96
C SER A 57 -22.66 4.15 32.64
N ASP A 58 -23.59 4.85 33.28
CA ASP A 58 -23.71 6.30 33.27
C ASP A 58 -22.34 6.98 33.48
N GLY A 59 -21.93 7.83 32.54
CA GLY A 59 -21.03 8.95 32.80
C GLY A 59 -19.60 8.92 32.23
N VAL A 60 -19.13 7.86 31.57
CA VAL A 60 -17.84 7.87 30.84
C VAL A 60 -18.11 7.94 29.33
N ILE A 61 -18.35 9.14 28.85
CA ILE A 61 -18.72 9.45 27.45
C ILE A 61 -17.54 9.10 26.50
N ASP A 62 -17.76 8.17 25.57
CA ASP A 62 -17.08 7.95 24.27
C ASP A 62 -15.55 7.83 24.14
N SER A 63 -14.76 7.72 25.22
CA SER A 63 -13.28 7.69 25.10
C SER A 63 -12.71 6.38 24.53
N LEU A 64 -13.32 5.22 24.82
CA LEU A 64 -12.78 3.91 24.44
C LEU A 64 -12.89 3.60 22.94
N PRO A 65 -14.02 3.84 22.25
CA PRO A 65 -14.11 3.66 20.80
C PRO A 65 -13.19 4.60 20.02
N MET A 66 -13.02 5.83 20.51
CA MET A 66 -12.13 6.83 19.92
C MET A 66 -10.65 6.44 20.07
N GLU A 67 -10.26 5.86 21.21
CA GLU A 67 -8.90 5.36 21.43
C GLU A 67 -8.59 4.13 20.56
N LEU A 68 -9.52 3.17 20.44
CA LEU A 68 -9.35 2.03 19.53
C LEU A 68 -9.16 2.51 18.09
N ARG A 69 -9.98 3.46 17.64
CA ARG A 69 -9.87 4.01 16.27
C ARG A 69 -8.52 4.66 16.02
N LYS A 70 -8.00 5.45 16.96
CA LYS A 70 -6.65 6.03 16.87
C LYS A 70 -5.57 4.96 16.74
N ARG A 71 -5.68 3.88 17.51
CA ARG A 71 -4.71 2.78 17.43
C ARG A 71 -4.80 2.02 16.11
N GLN A 72 -5.99 1.84 15.55
CA GLN A 72 -6.19 1.27 14.21
C GLN A 72 -5.63 2.20 13.11
N GLN A 73 -5.84 3.52 13.22
CA GLN A 73 -5.20 4.51 12.34
C GLN A 73 -3.68 4.42 12.41
N ARG A 74 -3.12 4.23 13.61
CA ARG A 74 -1.68 4.08 13.79
C ARG A 74 -1.12 2.87 13.05
N ILE A 75 -1.86 1.76 12.94
CA ILE A 75 -1.47 0.62 12.08
C ILE A 75 -1.41 1.01 10.60
N ALA A 76 -2.36 1.80 10.12
CA ALA A 76 -2.35 2.29 8.74
C ALA A 76 -1.13 3.17 8.45
N GLU A 77 -0.78 4.06 9.38
CA GLU A 77 0.41 4.91 9.29
C GLU A 77 1.71 4.09 9.32
N ILE A 78 1.83 3.14 10.26
CA ILE A 78 2.97 2.23 10.36
C ILE A 78 3.14 1.44 9.07
N THR A 79 2.05 0.91 8.53
CA THR A 79 2.06 0.13 7.27
C THR A 79 2.58 0.98 6.11
N GLU A 80 2.17 2.25 6.02
CA GLU A 80 2.62 3.13 4.95
C GLU A 80 4.07 3.59 5.16
N MET A 81 4.53 3.79 6.40
CA MET A 81 5.94 4.05 6.70
C MET A 81 6.83 2.88 6.26
N ILE A 82 6.44 1.64 6.57
CA ILE A 82 7.15 0.43 6.13
C ILE A 82 7.15 0.34 4.61
N HIS A 83 6.02 0.61 3.95
CA HIS A 83 5.93 0.61 2.50
C HIS A 83 6.83 1.67 1.84
N VAL A 84 6.82 2.90 2.35
CA VAL A 84 7.66 3.97 1.80
C VAL A 84 9.14 3.67 2.04
N ALA A 85 9.50 3.15 3.21
CA ALA A 85 10.86 2.68 3.47
C ALA A 85 11.31 1.65 2.42
N SER A 86 10.46 0.66 2.11
CA SER A 86 10.78 -0.33 1.09
C SER A 86 10.97 0.31 -0.29
N LEU A 87 10.13 1.28 -0.69
CA LEU A 87 10.30 2.00 -1.96
C LEU A 87 11.63 2.76 -2.05
N LEU A 88 12.06 3.40 -0.95
CA LEU A 88 13.33 4.12 -0.92
C LEU A 88 14.53 3.19 -1.06
N HIS A 89 14.46 2.00 -0.48
CA HIS A 89 15.49 0.97 -0.61
C HIS A 89 15.46 0.33 -2.00
N ASP A 90 14.28 -0.01 -2.53
CA ASP A 90 14.10 -0.56 -3.87
C ASP A 90 14.66 0.39 -4.95
N ASP A 91 14.39 1.70 -4.84
CA ASP A 91 14.90 2.70 -5.78
C ASP A 91 16.44 2.71 -5.86
N VAL A 92 17.12 2.39 -4.75
CA VAL A 92 18.59 2.24 -4.71
C VAL A 92 19.04 0.92 -5.32
N LEU A 93 18.32 -0.17 -5.08
CA LEU A 93 18.65 -1.49 -5.61
C LEU A 93 18.44 -1.57 -7.14
N ASP A 94 17.40 -0.88 -7.63
CA ASP A 94 17.00 -0.87 -9.04
C ASP A 94 17.70 0.24 -9.86
N ASP A 95 18.59 1.05 -9.25
CA ASP A 95 19.18 2.26 -9.86
C ASP A 95 18.12 3.16 -10.52
N ALA A 96 16.97 3.34 -9.87
CA ALA A 96 15.83 4.03 -10.46
C ALA A 96 16.11 5.53 -10.62
N ASP A 97 15.72 6.11 -11.78
CA ASP A 97 15.77 7.57 -12.02
C ASP A 97 14.50 8.29 -11.55
N THR A 98 13.36 7.60 -11.55
CA THR A 98 12.05 8.20 -11.27
C THR A 98 11.17 7.33 -10.37
N ARG A 99 10.37 7.99 -9.53
CA ARG A 99 9.37 7.37 -8.65
C ARG A 99 8.12 8.26 -8.60
N ARG A 100 6.95 7.66 -8.85
CA ARG A 100 5.65 8.36 -8.83
C ARG A 100 5.61 9.62 -9.73
N GLY A 101 6.31 9.58 -10.87
CA GLY A 101 6.35 10.67 -11.85
C GLY A 101 7.32 11.80 -11.52
N ILE A 102 8.05 11.73 -10.41
CA ILE A 102 9.14 12.66 -10.06
C ILE A 102 10.48 11.93 -10.01
N GLY A 103 11.59 12.66 -9.86
CA GLY A 103 12.91 12.05 -9.64
C GLY A 103 12.90 11.16 -8.38
N SER A 104 13.53 9.99 -8.45
CA SER A 104 13.69 9.11 -7.29
C SER A 104 14.61 9.76 -6.23
N LEU A 105 14.49 9.34 -4.97
CA LEU A 105 15.27 9.95 -3.89
C LEU A 105 16.78 9.68 -4.04
N ASN A 106 17.15 8.48 -4.52
CA ASN A 106 18.54 8.12 -4.79
C ASN A 106 19.14 8.97 -5.92
N PHE A 107 18.36 9.29 -6.96
CA PHE A 107 18.79 10.19 -8.02
C PHE A 107 18.97 11.64 -7.52
N VAL A 108 18.04 12.13 -6.70
CA VAL A 108 18.03 13.53 -6.23
C VAL A 108 19.00 13.80 -5.09
N MET A 109 19.12 12.88 -4.13
CA MET A 109 19.87 13.07 -2.88
C MET A 109 20.99 12.04 -2.66
N GLY A 110 21.17 11.10 -3.58
CA GLY A 110 22.19 10.06 -3.54
C GLY A 110 21.80 8.82 -2.74
N ASN A 111 22.37 7.68 -3.12
CA ASN A 111 22.06 6.36 -2.54
C ASN A 111 22.20 6.33 -1.01
N LYS A 112 23.24 6.98 -0.46
CA LYS A 112 23.48 6.99 1.00
C LYS A 112 22.34 7.63 1.79
N ILE A 113 21.79 8.73 1.29
CA ILE A 113 20.68 9.42 1.95
C ILE A 113 19.38 8.64 1.78
N ALA A 114 19.15 8.04 0.61
CA ALA A 114 17.99 7.21 0.37
C ALA A 114 17.93 5.98 1.31
N VAL A 115 19.07 5.28 1.50
CA VAL A 115 19.17 4.16 2.45
C VAL A 115 18.87 4.61 3.88
N LEU A 116 19.52 5.70 4.34
CA LEU A 116 19.32 6.23 5.69
C LEU A 116 17.89 6.72 5.94
N ALA A 117 17.24 7.28 4.92
CA ALA A 117 15.84 7.71 5.01
C ALA A 117 14.90 6.50 5.15
N GLY A 118 15.16 5.41 4.42
CA GLY A 118 14.44 4.14 4.61
C GLY A 118 14.64 3.55 6.01
N ASP A 119 15.89 3.50 6.49
CA ASP A 119 16.21 3.00 7.84
C ASP A 119 15.54 3.84 8.94
N PHE A 120 15.50 5.16 8.74
CA PHE A 120 14.81 6.08 9.64
C PHE A 120 13.31 5.81 9.69
N LEU A 121 12.63 5.66 8.55
CA LEU A 121 11.21 5.35 8.50
C LEU A 121 10.90 3.98 9.15
N LEU A 122 11.76 2.99 8.94
CA LEU A 122 11.61 1.67 9.57
C LEU A 122 11.78 1.76 11.10
N SER A 123 12.76 2.54 11.58
CA SER A 123 12.95 2.83 13.00
C SER A 123 11.72 3.53 13.62
N ARG A 124 11.13 4.50 12.91
CA ARG A 124 9.89 5.17 13.34
C ARG A 124 8.70 4.23 13.38
N ALA A 125 8.57 3.33 12.40
CA ALA A 125 7.56 2.29 12.39
C ALA A 125 7.70 1.36 13.61
N CYS A 126 8.93 0.94 13.97
CA CYS A 126 9.20 0.15 15.17
C CYS A 126 8.82 0.89 16.47
N GLY A 127 9.18 2.17 16.59
CA GLY A 127 8.81 2.99 17.75
C GLY A 127 7.29 3.15 17.91
N ALA A 128 6.60 3.40 16.79
CA ALA A 128 5.13 3.49 16.76
C ALA A 128 4.46 2.14 17.04
N LEU A 129 5.03 1.01 16.60
CA LEU A 129 4.56 -0.33 16.95
C LEU A 129 4.69 -0.61 18.45
N ALA A 130 5.84 -0.26 19.04
CA ALA A 130 6.08 -0.45 20.47
C ALA A 130 5.09 0.36 21.32
N SER A 131 4.73 1.58 20.90
CA SER A 131 3.77 2.42 21.64
C SER A 131 2.34 1.86 21.66
N LEU A 132 1.99 0.96 20.73
CA LEU A 132 0.71 0.25 20.72
C LEU A 132 0.60 -0.81 21.83
N LYS A 133 1.72 -1.18 22.47
CA LYS A 133 1.78 -2.12 23.61
C LYS A 133 1.04 -3.44 23.35
N ASN A 134 1.12 -3.97 22.12
CA ASN A 134 0.55 -5.26 21.75
C ASN A 134 1.62 -6.09 21.03
N THR A 135 2.10 -7.15 21.69
CA THR A 135 3.23 -7.97 21.20
C THR A 135 2.86 -8.81 19.99
N GLU A 136 1.61 -9.24 19.86
CA GLU A 136 1.15 -9.98 18.69
C GLU A 136 1.17 -9.08 17.45
N VAL A 137 0.67 -7.84 17.58
CA VAL A 137 0.72 -6.82 16.52
C VAL A 137 2.16 -6.50 16.11
N VAL A 138 3.06 -6.36 17.08
CA VAL A 138 4.51 -6.16 16.81
C VAL A 138 5.06 -7.36 16.01
N SER A 139 4.74 -8.59 16.42
CA SER A 139 5.19 -9.80 15.72
C SER A 139 4.68 -9.86 14.29
N LEU A 140 3.40 -9.54 14.05
CA LEU A 140 2.79 -9.58 12.72
C LEU A 140 3.49 -8.62 11.75
N LEU A 141 3.75 -7.38 12.16
CA LEU A 141 4.43 -6.42 11.28
C LEU A 141 5.94 -6.65 11.18
N ALA A 142 6.58 -7.22 12.21
CA ALA A 142 7.96 -7.67 12.10
C ALA A 142 8.09 -8.79 11.05
N THR A 143 7.19 -9.77 11.06
CA THR A 143 7.11 -10.82 10.03
C THR A 143 6.86 -10.22 8.64
N ALA A 144 6.02 -9.19 8.53
CA ALA A 144 5.81 -8.50 7.25
C ALA A 144 7.10 -7.86 6.71
N VAL A 145 7.90 -7.21 7.57
CA VAL A 145 9.19 -6.62 7.19
C VAL A 145 10.19 -7.70 6.75
N GLU A 146 10.30 -8.80 7.49
CA GLU A 146 11.14 -9.95 7.11
C GLU A 146 10.73 -10.51 5.73
N HIS A 147 9.43 -10.65 5.50
CA HIS A 147 8.90 -11.08 4.22
C HIS A 147 9.22 -10.10 3.08
N LEU A 148 9.14 -8.79 3.29
CA LEU A 148 9.51 -7.82 2.24
C LEU A 148 10.96 -8.01 1.79
N VAL A 149 11.89 -8.12 2.75
CA VAL A 149 13.31 -8.38 2.46
C VAL A 149 13.51 -9.74 1.78
N THR A 150 12.80 -10.76 2.24
CA THR A 150 12.82 -12.11 1.64
C THR A 150 12.35 -12.08 0.19
N GLY A 151 11.24 -11.40 -0.09
CA GLY A 151 10.66 -11.26 -1.42
C GLY A 151 11.58 -10.51 -2.38
N GLU A 152 12.26 -9.46 -1.89
CA GLU A 152 13.26 -8.73 -2.67
C GLU A 152 14.48 -9.60 -2.98
N THR A 153 14.99 -10.29 -1.96
CA THR A 153 16.13 -11.21 -2.11
C THR A 153 15.80 -12.34 -3.08
N MET A 154 14.60 -12.90 -3.00
CA MET A 154 14.10 -13.90 -3.95
C MET A 154 14.14 -13.37 -5.39
N GLN A 155 13.73 -12.12 -5.63
CA GLN A 155 13.81 -11.50 -6.96
C GLN A 155 15.26 -11.38 -7.45
N MET A 156 16.15 -10.85 -6.61
CA MET A 156 17.55 -10.61 -6.97
C MET A 156 18.34 -11.91 -7.20
N THR A 157 18.04 -12.96 -6.44
CA THR A 157 18.82 -14.21 -6.42
C THR A 157 18.18 -15.34 -7.21
N THR A 158 17.14 -15.06 -8.00
CA THR A 158 16.38 -16.08 -8.74
C THR A 158 17.29 -16.89 -9.67
N ALA A 159 17.45 -18.18 -9.37
CA ALA A 159 18.14 -19.14 -10.24
C ALA A 159 17.36 -19.37 -11.54
N SER A 160 18.02 -19.81 -12.62
CA SER A 160 17.36 -20.01 -13.93
C SER A 160 16.14 -20.94 -13.84
N GLU A 161 16.28 -22.05 -13.11
CA GLU A 161 15.21 -23.03 -12.91
C GLU A 161 14.00 -22.44 -12.14
N GLN A 162 14.26 -21.56 -11.18
CA GLN A 162 13.22 -20.88 -10.39
C GLN A 162 12.55 -19.75 -11.17
N ARG A 163 13.26 -19.14 -12.13
CA ARG A 163 12.78 -18.00 -12.92
C ARG A 163 11.53 -18.31 -13.73
N CYS A 164 11.37 -19.57 -14.12
CA CYS A 164 10.22 -20.03 -14.90
C CYS A 164 9.17 -20.79 -14.06
N SER A 165 9.23 -20.71 -12.72
CA SER A 165 8.30 -21.40 -11.83
C SER A 165 7.15 -20.48 -11.38
N MET A 166 5.91 -20.88 -11.67
CA MET A 166 4.71 -20.19 -11.18
C MET A 166 4.61 -20.23 -9.66
N GLU A 167 5.01 -21.34 -9.03
CA GLU A 167 5.02 -21.46 -7.57
C GLU A 167 5.98 -20.46 -6.93
N TYR A 168 7.21 -20.39 -7.45
CA TYR A 168 8.21 -19.44 -6.97
C TYR A 168 7.76 -17.99 -7.18
N TYR A 169 7.17 -17.68 -8.34
CA TYR A 169 6.57 -16.38 -8.60
C TYR A 169 5.48 -16.05 -7.57
N MET A 170 4.54 -16.96 -7.31
CA MET A 170 3.45 -16.70 -6.35
C MET A 170 3.99 -16.51 -4.92
N GLN A 171 5.01 -17.27 -4.52
CA GLN A 171 5.67 -17.12 -3.23
C GLN A 171 6.38 -15.75 -3.11
N LYS A 172 7.16 -15.37 -4.13
CA LYS A 172 7.80 -14.05 -4.21
C LYS A 172 6.77 -12.93 -4.11
N THR A 173 5.69 -13.03 -4.89
CA THR A 173 4.60 -12.03 -4.93
C THR A 173 3.87 -11.93 -3.59
N TYR A 174 3.69 -13.05 -2.89
CA TYR A 174 3.19 -13.01 -1.52
C TYR A 174 4.13 -12.22 -0.61
N TYR A 175 5.42 -12.56 -0.58
CA TYR A 175 6.39 -11.91 0.31
C TYR A 175 6.61 -10.42 0.01
N LYS A 176 6.80 -10.07 -1.26
CA LYS A 176 7.10 -8.70 -1.72
C LYS A 176 5.88 -7.77 -1.68
N THR A 177 4.66 -8.30 -1.82
CA THR A 177 3.45 -7.45 -1.96
C THR A 177 2.35 -7.79 -0.95
N ALA A 178 1.86 -9.04 -0.93
CA ALA A 178 0.66 -9.39 -0.18
C ALA A 178 0.87 -9.54 1.34
N SER A 179 2.07 -9.88 1.77
CA SER A 179 2.43 -10.11 3.17
C SER A 179 2.20 -8.88 4.04
N LEU A 180 2.61 -7.70 3.57
CA LEU A 180 2.39 -6.45 4.30
C LEU A 180 0.90 -6.17 4.48
N ILE A 181 0.10 -6.33 3.43
CA ILE A 181 -1.34 -6.06 3.47
C ILE A 181 -2.04 -7.06 4.40
N SER A 182 -1.75 -8.35 4.27
CA SER A 182 -2.35 -9.42 5.08
C SER A 182 -2.03 -9.30 6.57
N ASN A 183 -0.76 -9.09 6.93
CA ASN A 183 -0.35 -8.91 8.33
C ASN A 183 -0.93 -7.62 8.92
N SER A 184 -0.99 -6.52 8.17
CA SER A 184 -1.63 -5.30 8.65
C SER A 184 -3.13 -5.44 8.84
N CYS A 185 -3.83 -6.15 7.94
CA CYS A 185 -5.26 -6.44 8.10
C CYS A 185 -5.51 -7.28 9.35
N LYS A 186 -4.69 -8.32 9.57
CA LYS A 186 -4.74 -9.13 10.79
C LYS A 186 -4.44 -8.30 12.03
N ALA A 187 -3.45 -7.42 11.98
CA ALA A 187 -3.09 -6.54 13.08
C ALA A 187 -4.25 -5.63 13.49
N VAL A 188 -5.01 -5.07 12.53
CA VAL A 188 -6.23 -4.30 12.82
C VAL A 188 -7.27 -5.13 13.58
N ALA A 189 -7.50 -6.38 13.17
CA ALA A 189 -8.45 -7.27 13.83
C ALA A 189 -8.00 -7.64 15.26
N VAL A 190 -6.74 -8.03 15.43
CA VAL A 190 -6.13 -8.35 16.72
C VAL A 190 -6.20 -7.17 17.68
N LEU A 191 -5.91 -5.96 17.20
CA LEU A 191 -6.00 -4.73 18.02
C LEU A 191 -7.40 -4.44 18.53
N SER A 192 -8.42 -4.89 17.78
CA SER A 192 -9.82 -4.72 18.10
C SER A 192 -10.36 -5.80 19.04
N GLY A 193 -9.50 -6.72 19.52
CA GLY A 193 -9.89 -7.82 20.39
C GLY A 193 -10.79 -8.86 19.71
N GLN A 194 -10.73 -8.95 18.39
CA GLN A 194 -11.52 -9.91 17.62
C GLN A 194 -11.04 -11.35 17.85
N THR A 195 -11.91 -12.32 17.55
CA THR A 195 -11.55 -13.73 17.68
C THR A 195 -10.44 -14.12 16.69
N THR A 196 -9.80 -15.26 16.94
CA THR A 196 -8.77 -15.79 16.03
C THR A 196 -9.36 -16.05 14.64
N GLU A 197 -10.60 -16.52 14.54
CA GLU A 197 -11.30 -16.77 13.28
C GLU A 197 -11.49 -15.48 12.49
N VAL A 198 -12.00 -14.41 13.13
CA VAL A 198 -12.17 -13.09 12.48
C VAL A 198 -10.83 -12.50 12.07
N SER A 199 -9.81 -12.65 12.91
CA SER A 199 -8.44 -12.18 12.61
C SER A 199 -7.84 -12.93 11.41
N MET A 200 -8.15 -14.22 11.25
CA MET A 200 -7.74 -15.00 10.07
C MET A 200 -8.53 -14.64 8.81
N LEU A 201 -9.81 -14.30 8.92
CA LEU A 201 -10.58 -13.76 7.78
C LEU A 201 -9.99 -12.43 7.30
N ALA A 202 -9.62 -11.53 8.22
CA ALA A 202 -8.93 -10.28 7.89
C ALA A 202 -7.58 -10.53 7.20
N TYR A 203 -6.81 -11.51 7.67
CA TYR A 203 -5.56 -11.93 7.03
C TYR A 203 -5.77 -12.45 5.60
N GLU A 204 -6.71 -13.39 5.42
CA GLU A 204 -7.00 -13.99 4.11
C GLU A 204 -7.56 -12.95 3.13
N TYR A 205 -8.37 -12.00 3.60
CA TYR A 205 -8.78 -10.85 2.81
C TYR A 205 -7.56 -10.07 2.28
N GLY A 206 -6.67 -9.62 3.17
CA GLY A 206 -5.51 -8.82 2.78
C GLY A 206 -4.52 -9.58 1.88
N LYS A 207 -4.34 -10.88 2.13
CA LYS A 207 -3.47 -11.76 1.34
C LYS A 207 -3.98 -11.88 -0.09
N ASN A 208 -5.24 -12.27 -0.24
CA ASN A 208 -5.82 -12.49 -1.56
C ASN A 208 -5.98 -11.17 -2.32
N LEU A 209 -6.32 -10.08 -1.64
CA LEU A 209 -6.34 -8.74 -2.23
C LEU A 209 -4.96 -8.34 -2.77
N GLY A 210 -3.89 -8.55 -2.00
CA GLY A 210 -2.52 -8.22 -2.41
C GLY A 210 -2.02 -9.05 -3.61
N LEU A 211 -2.31 -10.36 -3.61
CA LEU A 211 -1.97 -11.24 -4.75
C LEU A 211 -2.73 -10.81 -6.02
N ALA A 212 -4.03 -10.55 -5.87
CA ALA A 212 -4.88 -10.12 -6.97
C ALA A 212 -4.46 -8.73 -7.51
N TYR A 213 -4.00 -7.83 -6.64
CA TYR A 213 -3.45 -6.53 -7.03
C TYR A 213 -2.18 -6.69 -7.88
N GLN A 214 -1.20 -7.50 -7.43
CA GLN A 214 0.05 -7.66 -8.17
C GLN A 214 -0.17 -8.34 -9.53
N LEU A 215 -1.01 -9.38 -9.60
CA LEU A 215 -1.28 -10.09 -10.86
C LEU A 215 -1.85 -9.16 -11.95
N ILE A 216 -2.67 -8.18 -11.56
CA ILE A 216 -3.20 -7.20 -12.51
C ILE A 216 -2.17 -6.10 -12.80
N ASP A 217 -1.36 -5.69 -11.83
CA ASP A 217 -0.23 -4.77 -12.09
C ASP A 217 0.70 -5.34 -13.18
N ASP A 218 1.04 -6.63 -13.07
CA ASP A 218 1.83 -7.35 -14.08
C ASP A 218 1.12 -7.41 -15.44
N VAL A 219 -0.21 -7.59 -15.48
CA VAL A 219 -0.99 -7.54 -16.74
C VAL A 219 -0.99 -6.13 -17.33
N LEU A 220 -1.08 -5.10 -16.50
CA LEU A 220 -1.07 -3.71 -16.93
C LEU A 220 0.31 -3.28 -17.44
N ASP A 221 1.41 -3.87 -16.97
CA ASP A 221 2.75 -3.61 -17.54
C ASP A 221 2.81 -3.97 -19.04
N PHE A 222 2.11 -5.03 -19.47
CA PHE A 222 2.02 -5.43 -20.88
C PHE A 222 0.94 -4.71 -21.68
N THR A 223 -0.15 -4.29 -21.04
CA THR A 223 -1.37 -3.84 -21.75
C THR A 223 -1.65 -2.35 -21.60
N GLY A 224 -1.02 -1.69 -20.63
CA GLY A 224 -1.24 -0.28 -20.33
C GLY A 224 -0.48 0.67 -21.27
N THR A 225 -1.01 1.88 -21.40
CA THR A 225 -0.33 2.99 -22.09
C THR A 225 0.61 3.70 -21.11
N SER A 226 1.77 4.15 -21.59
CA SER A 226 2.85 4.76 -20.78
C SER A 226 2.39 5.93 -19.88
N THR A 227 1.35 6.66 -20.27
CA THR A 227 0.77 7.77 -19.49
C THR A 227 -0.05 7.35 -18.26
N SER A 228 -0.52 6.11 -18.18
CA SER A 228 -1.43 5.65 -17.12
C SER A 228 -0.75 4.92 -15.95
N LEU A 229 0.47 4.41 -16.17
CA LEU A 229 1.20 3.55 -15.24
C LEU A 229 2.16 4.31 -14.33
N GLY A 230 2.57 5.53 -14.69
CA GLY A 230 3.61 6.28 -13.96
C GLY A 230 5.02 5.66 -14.04
N LYS A 231 5.16 4.56 -14.80
CA LYS A 231 6.39 3.92 -15.29
C LYS A 231 6.21 3.62 -16.79
N GLY A 232 7.30 3.44 -17.53
CA GLY A 232 7.22 3.03 -18.94
C GLY A 232 6.55 1.65 -19.06
N SER A 233 5.68 1.47 -20.07
CA SER A 233 5.12 0.15 -20.39
C SER A 233 6.23 -0.86 -20.69
N LEU A 234 6.03 -2.13 -20.34
CA LEU A 234 7.00 -3.21 -20.52
C LEU A 234 8.25 -3.03 -19.65
N SER A 235 8.12 -2.41 -18.48
CA SER A 235 9.26 -2.16 -17.61
C SER A 235 9.82 -3.47 -17.07
N ASP A 236 8.95 -4.39 -16.63
CA ASP A 236 9.39 -5.62 -15.95
C ASP A 236 10.18 -6.51 -16.91
N ILE A 237 9.63 -6.75 -18.11
CA ILE A 237 10.28 -7.59 -19.11
C ILE A 237 11.62 -7.00 -19.59
N ARG A 238 11.76 -5.68 -19.64
CA ARG A 238 13.02 -5.00 -20.01
C ARG A 238 14.10 -5.11 -18.93
N HIS A 239 13.70 -5.23 -17.66
CA HIS A 239 14.61 -5.52 -16.55
C HIS A 239 14.82 -7.03 -16.34
N GLY A 240 14.30 -7.88 -17.24
CA GLY A 240 14.42 -9.33 -17.16
C GLY A 240 13.56 -9.96 -16.05
N ILE A 241 12.59 -9.22 -15.51
CA ILE A 241 11.65 -9.71 -14.50
C ILE A 241 10.56 -10.49 -15.22
N ILE A 242 10.46 -11.78 -14.90
CA ILE A 242 9.45 -12.68 -15.46
C ILE A 242 8.22 -12.69 -14.55
N THR A 243 7.07 -12.35 -15.12
CA THR A 243 5.78 -12.21 -14.43
C THR A 243 4.77 -13.24 -14.92
N ALA A 244 3.64 -13.37 -14.22
CA ALA A 244 2.61 -14.39 -14.50
C ALA A 244 2.18 -14.50 -15.97
N PRO A 245 1.96 -13.39 -16.72
CA PRO A 245 1.59 -13.50 -18.13
C PRO A 245 2.61 -14.28 -18.97
N LEU A 246 3.90 -14.07 -18.74
CA LEU A 246 4.95 -14.74 -19.49
C LEU A 246 5.13 -16.20 -19.03
N LEU A 247 4.98 -16.47 -17.73
CA LEU A 247 5.00 -17.85 -17.19
C LEU A 247 3.87 -18.70 -17.79
N TYR A 248 2.66 -18.16 -17.88
CA TYR A 248 1.56 -18.87 -18.55
C TYR A 248 1.77 -19.01 -20.06
N ALA A 249 2.44 -18.05 -20.71
CA ALA A 249 2.81 -18.17 -22.11
C ALA A 249 3.82 -19.30 -22.34
N MET A 250 4.75 -19.54 -21.40
CA MET A 250 5.72 -20.65 -21.48
C MET A 250 5.05 -22.02 -21.44
N GLU A 251 3.96 -22.17 -20.67
CA GLU A 251 3.19 -23.42 -20.65
C GLU A 251 2.60 -23.77 -22.03
N GLU A 252 2.23 -22.76 -22.83
CA GLU A 252 1.72 -22.94 -24.19
C GLU A 252 2.84 -22.99 -25.24
N PHE A 253 3.96 -22.32 -24.97
CA PHE A 253 5.11 -22.18 -25.88
C PHE A 253 6.43 -22.49 -25.16
N PRO A 254 6.80 -23.77 -24.98
CA PRO A 254 7.98 -24.15 -24.20
C PRO A 254 9.31 -23.60 -24.73
N GLN A 255 9.42 -23.28 -26.02
CA GLN A 255 10.60 -22.59 -26.56
C GLN A 255 10.90 -21.24 -25.91
N LEU A 256 9.91 -20.64 -25.22
CA LEU A 256 10.07 -19.38 -24.49
C LEU A 256 10.98 -19.52 -23.26
N HIS A 257 11.12 -20.74 -22.70
CA HIS A 257 12.07 -21.01 -21.62
C HIS A 257 13.50 -20.63 -22.02
N ALA A 258 13.97 -21.05 -23.19
CA ALA A 258 15.32 -20.74 -23.65
C ALA A 258 15.57 -19.24 -23.85
N VAL A 259 14.53 -18.47 -24.22
CA VAL A 259 14.60 -17.00 -24.34
C VAL A 259 14.72 -16.35 -22.96
N CYS A 260 13.96 -16.86 -22.00
CA CYS A 260 13.88 -16.36 -20.65
C CYS A 260 15.08 -16.76 -19.77
N ASP A 261 15.70 -17.91 -20.04
CA ASP A 261 16.94 -18.35 -19.40
C ASP A 261 18.11 -17.42 -19.75
N ARG A 262 18.10 -16.81 -20.95
CA ARG A 262 19.06 -15.75 -21.32
C ARG A 262 18.83 -14.43 -20.57
N GLY A 263 17.73 -14.32 -19.82
CA GLY A 263 17.40 -13.17 -18.98
C GLY A 263 16.89 -11.94 -19.76
N LEU A 264 16.41 -12.12 -20.99
CA LEU A 264 15.77 -11.06 -21.80
C LEU A 264 16.63 -9.79 -21.97
N LYS A 265 17.95 -9.94 -22.01
CA LYS A 265 18.92 -8.83 -21.97
C LYS A 265 18.97 -7.95 -23.23
N ASN A 266 18.46 -8.43 -24.35
CA ASN A 266 18.49 -7.72 -25.62
C ASN A 266 17.08 -7.50 -26.16
N SER A 267 16.91 -6.48 -27.01
CA SER A 267 15.59 -6.12 -27.56
C SER A 267 14.97 -7.22 -28.40
N ALA A 268 15.77 -8.01 -29.12
CA ALA A 268 15.28 -9.11 -29.95
C ALA A 268 14.62 -10.22 -29.12
N ASP A 269 15.19 -10.55 -27.96
CA ASP A 269 14.63 -11.53 -27.02
C ASP A 269 13.33 -11.01 -26.41
N VAL A 270 13.27 -9.71 -26.08
CA VAL A 270 12.04 -9.06 -25.61
C VAL A 270 10.96 -9.09 -26.68
N ASP A 271 11.26 -8.69 -27.92
CA ASP A 271 10.31 -8.68 -29.03
C ASP A 271 9.80 -10.09 -29.35
N LEU A 272 10.68 -11.09 -29.31
CA LEU A 272 10.32 -12.49 -29.48
C LEU A 272 9.37 -12.96 -28.37
N ALA A 273 9.67 -12.63 -27.11
CA ALA A 273 8.84 -12.98 -25.97
C ALA A 273 7.45 -12.33 -26.06
N LEU A 274 7.38 -11.06 -26.45
CA LEU A 274 6.11 -10.37 -26.69
C LEU A 274 5.33 -10.97 -27.86
N GLY A 275 6.02 -11.41 -28.92
CA GLY A 275 5.40 -12.10 -30.04
C GLY A 275 4.74 -13.42 -29.63
N TYR A 276 5.35 -14.19 -28.72
CA TYR A 276 4.73 -15.39 -28.14
C TYR A 276 3.61 -15.05 -27.17
N LEU A 277 3.80 -14.06 -26.31
CA LEU A 277 2.78 -13.61 -25.36
C LEU A 277 1.50 -13.22 -26.10
N GLY A 278 1.60 -12.46 -27.20
CA GLY A 278 0.46 -12.06 -28.03
C GLY A 278 -0.26 -13.20 -28.75
N LYS A 279 0.39 -14.36 -28.93
CA LYS A 279 -0.22 -15.58 -29.48
C LYS A 279 -0.75 -16.52 -28.39
N SER A 280 -0.43 -16.24 -27.12
CA SER A 280 -0.78 -17.07 -25.98
C SER A 280 -2.03 -16.56 -25.27
N ARG A 281 -2.55 -17.37 -24.34
CA ARG A 281 -3.55 -16.92 -23.36
C ARG A 281 -2.91 -16.43 -22.05
N GLY A 282 -1.62 -16.11 -22.02
CA GLY A 282 -0.90 -15.72 -20.81
C GLY A 282 -1.55 -14.55 -20.07
N ILE A 283 -1.88 -13.47 -20.77
CA ILE A 283 -2.58 -12.31 -20.20
C ILE A 283 -3.95 -12.69 -19.64
N GLN A 284 -4.71 -13.48 -20.38
CA GLN A 284 -6.06 -13.90 -19.98
C GLN A 284 -6.02 -14.78 -18.73
N ARG A 285 -5.13 -15.77 -18.69
CA ARG A 285 -4.95 -16.66 -17.53
C ARG A 285 -4.47 -15.92 -16.28
N SER A 286 -3.61 -14.89 -16.43
CA SER A 286 -3.23 -14.03 -15.30
C SER A 286 -4.41 -13.24 -14.75
N ARG A 287 -5.30 -12.72 -15.60
CA ARG A 287 -6.55 -12.06 -15.17
C ARG A 287 -7.50 -13.03 -14.46
N GLU A 288 -7.61 -14.26 -14.95
CA GLU A 288 -8.42 -15.31 -14.32
C GLU A 288 -7.88 -15.68 -12.93
N LEU A 289 -6.56 -15.80 -12.79
CA LEU A 289 -5.93 -16.05 -11.48
C LEU A 289 -6.15 -14.86 -10.52
N ALA A 290 -6.03 -13.63 -11.02
CA ALA A 290 -6.34 -12.44 -10.23
C ALA A 290 -7.80 -12.44 -9.77
N ALA A 291 -8.74 -12.75 -10.67
CA ALA A 291 -10.16 -12.86 -10.34
C ALA A 291 -10.44 -13.96 -9.31
N LYS A 292 -9.71 -15.08 -9.36
CA LYS A 292 -9.82 -16.13 -8.33
C LYS A 292 -9.42 -15.59 -6.95
N HIS A 293 -8.29 -14.90 -6.85
CA HIS A 293 -7.89 -14.28 -5.58
C HIS A 293 -8.86 -13.18 -5.14
N ALA A 294 -9.37 -12.37 -6.07
CA ALA A 294 -10.42 -11.40 -5.79
C ALA A 294 -11.63 -12.03 -5.10
N ASN A 295 -12.14 -13.13 -5.66
CA ASN A 295 -13.30 -13.83 -5.13
C ASN A 295 -13.01 -14.42 -3.74
N LEU A 296 -11.79 -14.92 -3.50
CA LEU A 296 -11.37 -15.38 -2.18
C LEU A 296 -11.32 -14.22 -1.16
N ALA A 297 -10.86 -13.04 -1.57
CA ALA A 297 -10.90 -11.86 -0.72
C ALA A 297 -12.35 -11.45 -0.40
N SER A 298 -13.25 -11.41 -1.39
CA SER A 298 -14.66 -11.12 -1.15
C SER A 298 -15.32 -12.14 -0.21
N ALA A 299 -15.08 -13.43 -0.44
CA ALA A 299 -15.60 -14.50 0.42
C ALA A 299 -15.13 -14.37 1.88
N ALA A 300 -13.90 -13.88 2.11
CA ALA A 300 -13.42 -13.63 3.47
C ALA A 300 -14.19 -12.51 4.18
N ILE A 301 -14.59 -11.46 3.46
CA ILE A 301 -15.43 -10.37 4.00
C ILE A 301 -16.86 -10.84 4.23
N ASP A 302 -17.42 -11.61 3.29
CA ASP A 302 -18.78 -12.17 3.41
C ASP A 302 -18.90 -13.17 4.56
N SER A 303 -17.79 -13.80 4.95
CA SER A 303 -17.72 -14.75 6.08
C SER A 303 -17.57 -14.08 7.44
N LEU A 304 -17.44 -12.73 7.51
CA LEU A 304 -17.41 -12.02 8.78
C LEU A 304 -18.77 -12.12 9.48
N PRO A 305 -18.81 -12.16 10.84
CA PRO A 305 -20.06 -12.24 11.59
C PRO A 305 -21.09 -11.18 11.15
N GLU A 306 -22.36 -11.55 11.12
CA GLU A 306 -23.46 -10.64 10.78
C GLU A 306 -23.46 -9.41 11.70
N ASN A 307 -23.82 -8.26 11.13
CA ASN A 307 -23.84 -6.98 11.84
C ASN A 307 -24.80 -6.02 11.13
N ASP A 308 -25.79 -5.49 11.84
CA ASP A 308 -26.85 -4.64 11.26
C ASP A 308 -26.46 -3.15 11.18
N ASP A 309 -25.25 -2.78 11.63
CA ASP A 309 -24.75 -1.41 11.55
C ASP A 309 -24.49 -1.00 10.08
N GLU A 310 -25.10 0.12 9.68
CA GLU A 310 -25.07 0.58 8.28
C GLU A 310 -23.65 0.93 7.82
N ASP A 311 -22.81 1.50 8.69
CA ASP A 311 -21.43 1.88 8.37
C ASP A 311 -20.54 0.64 8.23
N VAL A 312 -20.77 -0.38 9.05
CA VAL A 312 -20.12 -1.69 8.91
C VAL A 312 -20.47 -2.32 7.57
N GLN A 313 -21.75 -2.37 7.23
CA GLN A 313 -22.24 -2.95 5.98
C GLN A 313 -21.75 -2.16 4.76
N ARG A 314 -21.71 -0.83 4.84
CA ARG A 314 -21.17 0.05 3.79
C ARG A 314 -19.67 -0.19 3.59
N SER A 315 -18.92 -0.35 4.68
CA SER A 315 -17.48 -0.60 4.63
C SER A 315 -17.17 -1.99 4.06
N ARG A 316 -17.93 -3.03 4.43
CA ARG A 316 -17.83 -4.37 3.82
C ARG A 316 -18.11 -4.35 2.32
N ARG A 317 -19.18 -3.67 1.89
CA ARG A 317 -19.48 -3.47 0.46
C ARG A 317 -18.36 -2.71 -0.26
N ALA A 318 -17.77 -1.70 0.36
CA ALA A 318 -16.66 -0.94 -0.22
C ALA A 318 -15.43 -1.81 -0.48
N LEU A 319 -15.07 -2.67 0.50
CA LEU A 319 -13.96 -3.62 0.36
C LEU A 319 -14.16 -4.60 -0.80
N ILE A 320 -15.40 -5.04 -1.04
CA ILE A 320 -15.76 -5.95 -2.14
C ILE A 320 -15.81 -5.22 -3.51
N ILE A 321 -16.54 -4.12 -3.59
CA ILE A 321 -16.79 -3.39 -4.85
C ILE A 321 -15.53 -2.75 -5.39
N TRP A 322 -14.69 -2.18 -4.52
CA TRP A 322 -13.49 -1.44 -4.93
C TRP A 322 -12.59 -2.30 -5.83
N TYR A 323 -12.42 -3.57 -5.50
CA TYR A 323 -11.65 -4.49 -6.32
C TYR A 323 -12.39 -4.93 -7.60
N GLY A 324 -13.70 -5.23 -7.51
CA GLY A 324 -14.50 -5.61 -8.67
C GLY A 324 -14.57 -4.51 -9.75
N ALA A 325 -14.65 -3.24 -9.33
CA ALA A 325 -14.63 -2.09 -10.23
C ALA A 325 -13.24 -1.83 -10.81
N TRP A 326 -12.17 -2.07 -10.04
CA TRP A 326 -10.80 -1.98 -10.52
C TRP A 326 -10.49 -3.06 -11.58
N MET A 327 -10.96 -4.30 -11.39
CA MET A 327 -10.85 -5.39 -12.38
C MET A 327 -11.59 -5.10 -13.69
N LYS A 328 -12.78 -4.49 -13.61
CA LYS A 328 -13.61 -4.15 -14.78
C LYS A 328 -13.08 -2.95 -15.57
N LYS A 329 -12.10 -2.21 -15.04
CA LYS A 329 -11.58 -0.96 -15.60
C LYS A 329 -10.72 -1.12 -16.86
N SER A 330 -10.88 -2.23 -17.59
CA SER A 330 -10.33 -2.41 -18.93
C SER A 330 -11.10 -1.67 -20.03
N ASN A 331 -12.16 -0.86 -19.72
CA ASN A 331 -12.80 -0.01 -20.75
C ASN A 331 -13.75 1.17 -20.33
N GLU A 332 -13.75 1.72 -19.10
CA GLU A 332 -14.71 2.81 -18.73
C GLU A 332 -14.14 4.04 -17.99
N PRO A 333 -14.82 5.23 -18.05
CA PRO A 333 -14.30 6.53 -17.63
C PRO A 333 -14.07 6.66 -16.11
N LYS A 334 -12.96 7.30 -15.74
CA LYS A 334 -12.41 7.37 -14.38
C LYS A 334 -13.27 8.12 -13.33
N GLU A 335 -14.30 8.84 -13.75
CA GLU A 335 -14.99 9.84 -12.94
C GLU A 335 -16.03 9.26 -11.95
N LEU A 336 -16.67 8.12 -12.26
CA LEU A 336 -17.67 7.51 -11.35
C LEU A 336 -17.05 6.84 -10.12
N LEU A 337 -15.86 6.25 -10.29
CA LEU A 337 -15.08 5.65 -9.20
C LEU A 337 -14.43 6.75 -8.34
N LYS A 338 -13.98 7.84 -8.98
CA LYS A 338 -13.59 9.06 -8.27
C LYS A 338 -14.74 9.55 -7.43
N ALA A 339 -15.95 9.72 -7.96
CA ALA A 339 -17.09 10.17 -7.16
C ALA A 339 -17.39 9.23 -5.97
N THR A 340 -17.38 7.91 -6.16
CA THR A 340 -17.66 6.97 -5.06
C THR A 340 -16.54 6.95 -4.00
N ILE A 341 -15.27 6.96 -4.43
CA ILE A 341 -14.11 7.01 -3.55
C ILE A 341 -13.99 8.40 -2.90
N ILE A 342 -14.31 9.48 -3.60
CA ILE A 342 -14.33 10.86 -3.08
C ILE A 342 -15.47 11.02 -2.09
N THR A 343 -16.69 10.54 -2.34
CA THR A 343 -17.77 10.59 -1.34
C THR A 343 -17.50 9.67 -0.13
N MET A 344 -16.81 8.54 -0.31
CA MET A 344 -16.32 7.71 0.80
C MET A 344 -15.15 8.38 1.53
N LEU A 345 -14.24 9.03 0.80
CA LEU A 345 -13.10 9.76 1.32
C LEU A 345 -13.50 11.11 1.91
N GLU A 346 -14.64 11.71 1.55
CA GLU A 346 -15.19 12.95 2.11
C GLU A 346 -15.85 12.68 3.46
N ASN A 347 -16.49 11.52 3.62
CA ASN A 347 -16.90 11.00 4.93
C ASN A 347 -15.70 10.49 5.76
N VAL A 348 -14.62 10.07 5.11
CA VAL A 348 -13.31 9.83 5.75
C VAL A 348 -12.47 11.11 5.81
N SER A 349 -12.85 12.23 5.20
CA SER A 349 -12.05 13.48 5.18
C SER A 349 -12.12 14.13 6.54
N THR A 350 -13.20 13.91 7.28
CA THR A 350 -13.29 14.19 8.71
C THR A 350 -12.30 13.34 9.53
N MET A 351 -11.81 12.21 9.01
CA MET A 351 -10.76 11.36 9.60
C MET A 351 -9.36 11.52 8.97
N ALA A 352 -9.25 11.94 7.72
CA ALA A 352 -7.97 12.31 7.09
C ALA A 352 -7.48 13.66 7.62
N MET A 353 -8.41 14.55 8.03
CA MET A 353 -8.10 15.73 8.85
C MET A 353 -7.47 15.39 10.21
N LEU A 354 -7.65 14.16 10.73
CA LEU A 354 -6.93 13.70 11.94
C LEU A 354 -5.53 13.18 11.63
N ILE A 355 -5.23 12.84 10.38
CA ILE A 355 -3.85 12.56 9.92
C ILE A 355 -3.11 13.89 9.67
N ASP A 356 -3.82 15.01 9.48
CA ASP A 356 -3.24 16.24 8.89
C ASP A 356 -3.06 17.45 9.84
N HIS A 357 -3.01 17.26 11.15
CA HIS A 357 -2.43 18.30 12.03
C HIS A 357 -1.65 17.67 13.20
N SER A 358 -2.19 16.67 13.88
CA SER A 358 -1.48 16.01 14.99
C SER A 358 -0.32 15.10 14.58
N PHE A 359 -0.23 14.67 13.31
CA PHE A 359 0.86 13.82 12.84
C PHE A 359 2.20 14.57 12.76
N PHE A 360 2.16 15.86 12.40
CA PHE A 360 3.33 16.73 12.33
C PHE A 360 3.48 17.64 13.56
N ASP A 361 2.37 18.10 14.19
CA ASP A 361 2.44 18.94 15.40
C ASP A 361 2.87 18.17 16.65
N ALA A 362 2.64 16.85 16.73
CA ALA A 362 3.26 16.01 17.77
C ALA A 362 4.74 15.67 17.46
N TYR A 363 5.26 16.13 16.32
CA TYR A 363 6.59 15.84 15.79
C TYR A 363 7.50 17.07 15.75
N ALA A 364 6.93 18.27 15.61
CA ALA A 364 7.57 19.54 15.89
C ALA A 364 7.23 19.94 17.33
N GLY A 365 8.16 19.80 18.27
CA GLY A 365 7.98 20.31 19.63
C GLY A 365 7.50 21.76 19.58
N GLU A 366 6.58 22.14 20.48
CA GLU A 366 5.93 23.45 20.55
C GLU A 366 6.90 24.59 20.21
N SER A 367 6.88 25.07 18.96
CA SER A 367 7.64 26.27 18.61
C SER A 367 6.94 27.46 19.24
N ARG A 368 7.56 28.04 20.27
CA ARG A 368 7.08 29.22 21.03
C ARG A 368 6.95 30.52 20.23
N ASP A 369 7.00 30.48 18.90
CA ASP A 369 6.75 31.63 18.06
C ASP A 369 5.81 31.25 16.92
N GLY A 370 4.55 31.70 17.02
CA GLY A 370 3.44 31.34 16.15
C GLY A 370 3.52 31.95 14.74
N SER A 371 4.59 31.67 13.99
CA SER A 371 4.81 32.26 12.66
C SER A 371 4.95 31.28 11.48
N LEU A 372 4.71 29.98 11.66
CA LEU A 372 4.55 29.03 10.54
C LEU A 372 3.15 28.40 10.46
N ALA A 373 2.12 29.25 10.53
CA ALA A 373 0.76 28.87 10.14
C ALA A 373 0.60 29.08 8.62
N ALA A 374 0.92 28.06 7.82
CA ALA A 374 0.34 27.97 6.48
C ALA A 374 -1.17 27.75 6.66
N LYS A 375 -1.94 28.82 6.53
CA LYS A 375 -3.40 28.82 6.61
C LYS A 375 -3.96 27.89 5.52
N PHE A 376 -4.38 26.68 5.89
CA PHE A 376 -5.30 25.88 5.08
C PHE A 376 -6.73 26.21 5.51
N SER A 377 -7.37 27.11 4.77
CA SER A 377 -8.82 27.27 4.82
C SER A 377 -9.44 26.17 3.95
N THR A 378 -10.48 25.52 4.46
CA THR A 378 -11.38 24.59 3.74
C THR A 378 -12.05 25.19 2.48
N GLY A 379 -11.66 26.40 2.05
CA GLY A 379 -12.15 27.07 0.84
C GLY A 379 -11.45 26.69 -0.46
N ASP A 380 -10.27 26.07 -0.44
CA ASP A 380 -9.47 25.91 -1.67
C ASP A 380 -9.55 24.53 -2.34
N ILE A 381 -10.30 23.58 -1.77
CA ILE A 381 -10.71 22.35 -2.46
C ILE A 381 -11.87 22.62 -3.44
N VAL A 382 -12.48 23.81 -3.39
CA VAL A 382 -13.60 24.23 -4.26
C VAL A 382 -13.13 25.09 -5.46
N SER A 383 -11.85 25.45 -5.59
CA SER A 383 -11.39 26.36 -6.66
C SER A 383 -10.79 25.71 -7.92
N MET A 384 -10.97 24.39 -8.13
CA MET A 384 -10.80 23.77 -9.45
C MET A 384 -12.10 23.76 -10.28
N ASN A 385 -12.93 24.80 -10.15
CA ASN A 385 -13.93 25.14 -11.15
C ASN A 385 -13.29 26.00 -12.26
N ALA A 386 -12.42 25.40 -13.06
CA ALA A 386 -12.09 25.95 -14.37
C ALA A 386 -12.96 25.21 -15.40
N VAL A 387 -14.22 25.62 -15.47
CA VAL A 387 -15.12 25.33 -16.59
C VAL A 387 -14.45 25.86 -17.86
N VAL A 388 -14.01 24.97 -18.75
CA VAL A 388 -13.78 25.35 -20.15
C VAL A 388 -15.18 25.58 -20.75
N PRO A 389 -15.52 26.78 -21.25
CA PRO A 389 -16.80 26.98 -21.89
C PRO A 389 -16.83 26.20 -23.20
N ILE A 390 -17.74 25.24 -23.28
CA ILE A 390 -18.19 24.64 -24.53
C ILE A 390 -18.97 25.73 -25.25
N ASN A 391 -18.37 26.32 -26.29
CA ASN A 391 -19.10 27.19 -27.21
C ASN A 391 -20.01 26.29 -28.05
N GLU A 392 -21.30 26.26 -27.72
CA GLU A 392 -22.34 25.86 -28.66
C GLU A 392 -22.64 27.05 -29.59
N GLY A 393 -22.49 26.83 -30.89
CA GLY A 393 -22.79 27.85 -31.89
C GLY A 393 -22.50 27.42 -33.33
N ILE A 394 -23.47 26.70 -33.92
CA ILE A 394 -23.74 26.47 -35.36
C ILE A 394 -22.77 25.59 -36.13
#